data_AF-A0A417U4I1-F1
#
_entry.id   AF-A0A417U4I1-F1
#
_cell.length_a   1.000
_cell.length_b   1.000
_cell.length_c   1.000
_cell.angle_alpha   90.00
_cell.angle_beta   90.00
_cell.angle_gamma   90.00
#
_symmetry.space_group_name_H-M   'P 1'
#
loop_
_entity.id
_entity.type
_entity.pdbx_description
1 polymer ?
#
loop_
_entity_poly.entity_id
_entity_poly.type
_entity_poly.pdbx_seq_one_letter_code
_entity_poly.pdbx_strand_id
1 'polypeptide(L)'
;MNMTLIMTAVVLILLLCVIGAAAYGISRLKRGIREFSRQVFGTDSLKEGFDRVEEEYQETPKSVSAMTGLYLPKIKKDFPQFQYDDMRVRAENVLTSYLMAVSAADQGLLKEGSQELRDQLEMKIIQQKNSGEREHFEKVRIHRTEITDYKKREGRCTVMFQTSLQYRYYVTAETGELVRGSRDREKQTRYNTELVYIQDREKVQDERDLSLGINCPNCGAPISGLGEKVCAYCGTPVVELNLYAWTFHRVTEV
;
A
#
# COMPACT_ATOMS: atom_id res chain seq x y z
N MET A 1 -1.78 -44.35 -67.48
CA MET A 1 -1.92 -43.94 -66.07
C MET A 1 -2.59 -42.57 -66.07
N ASN A 2 -3.82 -42.46 -65.54
CA ASN A 2 -4.66 -41.27 -65.73
C ASN A 2 -4.04 -40.05 -65.05
N MET A 3 -3.90 -38.94 -65.78
CA MET A 3 -3.27 -37.70 -65.32
C MET A 3 -3.90 -37.15 -64.03
N THR A 4 -5.18 -37.39 -63.82
CA THR A 4 -5.93 -37.09 -62.58
C THR A 4 -5.47 -37.90 -61.37
N LEU A 5 -5.05 -39.15 -61.58
CA LEU A 5 -4.54 -40.05 -60.54
C LEU A 5 -3.13 -39.62 -60.07
N ILE A 6 -2.33 -39.08 -61.00
CA ILE A 6 -1.00 -38.53 -60.70
C ILE A 6 -1.16 -37.21 -59.92
N MET A 7 -2.05 -36.31 -60.37
CA MET A 7 -2.29 -35.04 -59.69
C MET A 7 -2.85 -35.21 -58.27
N THR A 8 -3.77 -36.16 -58.06
CA THR A 8 -4.31 -36.46 -56.72
C THR A 8 -3.25 -37.07 -55.79
N ALA A 9 -2.39 -37.96 -56.30
CA ALA A 9 -1.27 -38.49 -55.54
C ALA A 9 -0.26 -37.41 -55.12
N VAL A 10 0.06 -36.46 -56.01
CA VAL A 10 0.97 -35.34 -55.69
C VAL A 10 0.39 -34.43 -54.61
N VAL A 11 -0.91 -34.10 -54.68
CA VAL A 11 -1.58 -33.28 -53.66
C VAL A 11 -1.61 -33.97 -52.29
N LEU A 12 -1.86 -35.28 -52.25
CA LEU A 12 -1.83 -36.07 -51.01
C LEU A 12 -0.44 -36.10 -50.36
N ILE A 13 0.62 -36.25 -51.17
CA ILE A 13 2.00 -36.22 -50.68
C ILE A 13 2.34 -34.85 -50.09
N LEU A 14 1.97 -33.76 -50.78
CA LEU A 14 2.19 -32.41 -50.26
C LEU A 14 1.45 -32.16 -48.95
N LEU A 15 0.20 -32.62 -48.82
CA LEU A 15 -0.57 -32.54 -47.57
C LEU A 15 0.11 -33.31 -46.43
N LEU A 16 0.60 -34.52 -46.69
CA LEU A 16 1.35 -35.31 -45.69
C LEU A 16 2.64 -34.62 -45.26
N CYS A 17 3.36 -33.99 -46.19
CA CYS A 17 4.56 -33.21 -45.87
C CYS A 17 4.23 -32.00 -44.96
N VAL A 18 3.14 -31.28 -45.24
CA VAL A 18 2.70 -30.14 -44.40
C VAL A 18 2.30 -30.60 -43.01
N ILE A 19 1.54 -31.70 -42.90
CA ILE A 19 1.14 -32.28 -41.60
C ILE A 19 2.37 -32.74 -40.82
N GLY A 20 3.33 -33.39 -41.48
CA GLY A 20 4.59 -33.82 -40.88
C GLY A 20 5.42 -32.64 -40.36
N ALA A 21 5.52 -31.56 -41.14
CA ALA A 21 6.22 -30.34 -40.74
C ALA A 21 5.54 -29.64 -39.56
N ALA A 22 4.19 -29.57 -39.55
CA ALA A 22 3.42 -29.01 -38.44
C ALA A 22 3.58 -29.85 -37.16
N ALA A 23 3.49 -31.18 -37.25
CA ALA A 23 3.71 -32.09 -36.13
C ALA A 23 5.14 -31.97 -35.57
N TYR A 24 6.14 -31.88 -36.45
CA TYR A 24 7.52 -31.63 -36.06
C TYR A 24 7.68 -30.28 -35.34
N GLY A 25 7.12 -29.20 -35.89
CA GLY A 25 7.12 -27.86 -35.28
C GLY A 25 6.49 -27.84 -33.89
N ILE A 26 5.30 -28.44 -33.73
CA ILE A 26 4.61 -28.54 -32.44
C ILE A 26 5.45 -29.37 -31.45
N SER A 27 6.06 -30.46 -31.89
CA SER A 27 6.89 -31.30 -31.02
C SER A 27 8.15 -30.57 -30.54
N ARG A 28 8.79 -29.77 -31.40
CA ARG A 28 9.96 -28.96 -31.06
C ARG A 28 9.60 -27.83 -30.10
N LEU A 29 8.45 -27.18 -30.30
CA LEU A 29 7.94 -26.15 -29.39
C LEU A 29 7.64 -26.73 -28.00
N LYS A 30 6.96 -27.88 -27.93
CA LYS A 30 6.68 -28.57 -26.65
C LYS A 30 7.95 -28.98 -25.90
N ARG A 31 8.98 -29.44 -26.63
CA ARG A 31 10.29 -29.75 -26.01
C ARG A 31 10.96 -28.49 -25.46
N GLY A 32 11.01 -27.41 -26.25
CA GLY A 32 11.60 -26.15 -25.80
C GLY A 32 10.88 -25.54 -24.59
N ILE A 33 9.54 -25.60 -24.56
CA ILE A 33 8.73 -25.14 -23.42
C ILE A 33 9.01 -25.99 -22.16
N ARG A 34 9.13 -27.31 -22.30
CA ARG A 34 9.43 -28.21 -21.18
C ARG A 34 10.86 -28.02 -20.65
N GLU A 35 11.83 -27.81 -21.53
CA GLU A 35 13.22 -27.51 -21.15
C GLU A 35 13.32 -26.17 -20.42
N PHE A 36 12.67 -25.12 -20.95
CA PHE A 36 12.60 -23.81 -20.30
C PHE A 36 11.90 -23.89 -18.93
N SER A 37 10.80 -24.64 -18.85
CA SER A 37 10.07 -24.88 -17.60
C SER A 37 10.94 -25.53 -16.53
N ARG A 38 11.70 -26.58 -16.90
CA ARG A 38 12.61 -27.26 -15.97
C ARG A 38 13.77 -26.36 -15.52
N GLN A 39 14.30 -25.55 -16.42
CA GLN A 39 15.44 -24.68 -16.14
C GLN A 39 15.08 -23.51 -15.22
N VAL A 40 13.89 -22.92 -15.40
CA VAL A 40 13.46 -21.73 -14.65
C VAL A 40 12.66 -22.08 -13.40
N PHE A 41 11.77 -23.07 -13.48
CA PHE A 41 10.81 -23.40 -12.42
C PHE A 41 11.02 -24.78 -11.79
N GLY A 42 11.94 -25.60 -12.32
CA GLY A 42 12.16 -26.97 -11.83
C GLY A 42 10.99 -27.94 -12.08
N THR A 43 9.98 -27.55 -12.86
CA THR A 43 8.78 -28.34 -13.15
C THR A 43 8.65 -28.69 -14.63
N ASP A 44 7.91 -29.75 -14.93
CA ASP A 44 7.66 -30.19 -16.31
C ASP A 44 6.70 -29.28 -17.09
N SER A 45 5.97 -28.40 -16.39
CA SER A 45 5.01 -27.47 -16.99
C SER A 45 5.16 -26.04 -16.46
N LEU A 46 5.10 -25.08 -17.39
CA LEU A 46 5.19 -23.66 -17.04
C LEU A 46 4.07 -23.24 -16.11
N LYS A 47 2.86 -23.78 -16.30
CA LYS A 47 1.71 -23.46 -15.46
C LYS A 47 1.95 -23.83 -14.01
N GLU A 48 2.41 -25.05 -13.73
CA GLU A 48 2.74 -25.47 -12.35
C GLU A 48 3.89 -24.65 -11.76
N GLY A 49 4.84 -24.22 -12.61
CA GLY A 49 5.93 -23.33 -12.21
C GLY A 49 5.42 -21.95 -11.75
N PHE A 50 4.54 -21.34 -12.55
CA PHE A 50 3.89 -20.08 -12.19
C PHE A 50 2.96 -20.20 -10.99
N ASP A 51 2.20 -21.29 -10.89
CA ASP A 51 1.29 -21.53 -9.75
C ASP A 51 2.10 -21.66 -8.43
N ARG A 52 3.25 -22.37 -8.43
CA ARG A 52 4.12 -22.45 -7.24
C ARG A 52 4.76 -21.13 -6.85
N VAL A 53 5.24 -20.37 -7.83
CA VAL A 53 5.82 -19.04 -7.58
C VAL A 53 4.76 -18.12 -6.99
N GLU A 54 3.55 -18.14 -7.56
CA GLU A 54 2.40 -17.39 -7.04
C GLU A 54 2.04 -17.83 -5.61
N GLU A 55 1.98 -19.13 -5.33
CA GLU A 55 1.75 -19.66 -3.96
C GLU A 55 2.83 -19.20 -2.98
N GLU A 56 4.11 -19.27 -3.34
CA GLU A 56 5.23 -18.83 -2.49
C GLU A 56 5.18 -17.31 -2.21
N TYR A 57 4.74 -16.51 -3.18
CA TYR A 57 4.50 -15.07 -3.01
C TYR A 57 3.35 -14.75 -2.06
N GLN A 58 2.36 -15.65 -1.93
CA GLN A 58 1.25 -15.48 -1.00
C GLN A 58 1.62 -15.90 0.43
N GLU A 59 2.47 -16.90 0.57
CA GLU A 59 2.84 -17.46 1.88
C GLU A 59 3.99 -16.71 2.57
N THR A 60 4.87 -16.05 1.82
CA THR A 60 6.08 -15.43 2.38
C THR A 60 5.88 -13.93 2.68
N PRO A 61 5.95 -13.49 3.95
CA PRO A 61 5.89 -12.08 4.30
C PRO A 61 7.01 -11.28 3.65
N LYS A 62 6.66 -10.12 3.07
CA LYS A 62 7.69 -9.21 2.55
C LYS A 62 8.56 -8.69 3.69
N SER A 63 9.87 -8.64 3.47
CA SER A 63 10.81 -8.08 4.44
C SER A 63 10.72 -6.56 4.49
N VAL A 64 10.87 -6.02 5.71
CA VAL A 64 11.00 -4.57 5.94
C VAL A 64 12.47 -4.21 6.10
N SER A 65 12.83 -2.97 5.75
CA SER A 65 14.17 -2.45 6.05
C SER A 65 14.30 -2.23 7.56
N ALA A 66 14.94 -3.17 8.26
CA ALA A 66 15.05 -3.13 9.72
C ALA A 66 16.16 -2.17 10.20
N MET A 67 15.94 -0.86 10.04
CA MET A 67 16.91 0.19 10.41
C MET A 67 16.63 0.83 11.78
N THR A 68 15.69 0.28 12.56
CA THR A 68 15.35 0.77 13.90
C THR A 68 16.58 0.90 14.81
N GLY A 69 17.48 -0.09 14.79
CA GLY A 69 18.71 -0.04 15.60
C GLY A 69 19.63 1.14 15.26
N LEU A 70 19.60 1.63 14.01
CA LEU A 70 20.39 2.77 13.57
C LEU A 70 19.72 4.11 13.90
N TYR A 71 18.40 4.20 13.71
CA TYR A 71 17.68 5.47 13.81
C TYR A 71 17.12 5.74 15.21
N LEU A 72 16.71 4.72 15.96
CA LEU A 72 16.14 4.91 17.29
C LEU A 72 17.09 5.63 18.27
N PRO A 73 18.40 5.34 18.31
CA PRO A 73 19.32 6.11 19.16
C PRO A 73 19.40 7.59 18.76
N LYS A 74 19.35 7.89 17.45
CA LYS A 74 19.36 9.28 16.94
C LYS A 74 18.07 10.02 17.32
N ILE A 75 16.92 9.35 17.16
CA ILE A 75 15.62 9.90 17.56
C ILE A 75 15.60 10.14 19.08
N LYS A 76 16.04 9.19 19.90
CA LYS A 76 16.09 9.35 21.37
C LYS A 76 17.07 10.44 21.82
N LYS A 77 18.14 10.69 21.06
CA LYS A 77 19.04 11.82 21.34
C LYS A 77 18.33 13.17 21.13
N ASP A 78 17.54 13.29 20.07
CA ASP A 78 16.79 14.50 19.75
C ASP A 78 15.51 14.64 20.61
N PHE A 79 14.89 13.52 20.96
CA PHE A 79 13.62 13.39 21.67
C PHE A 79 13.71 12.29 22.75
N PRO A 80 14.28 12.58 23.93
CA PRO A 80 14.46 11.60 25.00
C PRO A 80 13.16 10.92 25.46
N GLN A 81 12.03 11.60 25.32
CA GLN A 81 10.69 11.13 25.66
C GLN A 81 10.07 10.20 24.61
N PHE A 82 10.71 10.00 23.44
CA PHE A 82 10.16 9.17 22.37
C PHE A 82 10.02 7.70 22.77
N GLN A 83 8.78 7.23 22.84
CA GLN A 83 8.43 5.84 23.15
C GLN A 83 8.25 5.05 21.86
N TYR A 84 9.26 4.26 21.49
CA TYR A 84 9.25 3.50 20.24
C TYR A 84 8.08 2.51 20.15
N ASP A 85 7.88 1.70 21.18
CA ASP A 85 6.86 0.65 21.15
C ASP A 85 5.45 1.23 21.00
N ASP A 86 5.15 2.33 21.69
CA ASP A 86 3.88 3.04 21.56
C ASP A 86 3.69 3.60 20.15
N MET A 87 4.72 4.24 19.60
CA MET A 87 4.66 4.82 18.25
C MET A 87 4.53 3.74 17.17
N ARG A 88 5.17 2.58 17.36
CA ARG A 88 5.02 1.42 16.49
C ARG A 88 3.58 0.90 16.50
N VAL A 89 2.99 0.71 17.68
CA VAL A 89 1.59 0.26 17.80
C VAL A 89 0.63 1.28 17.20
N ARG A 90 0.88 2.58 17.39
CA ARG A 90 0.08 3.63 16.75
C ARG A 90 0.20 3.61 15.22
N ALA A 91 1.40 3.40 14.66
CA ALA A 91 1.61 3.25 13.23
C ALA A 91 0.80 2.07 12.64
N GLU A 92 0.80 0.93 13.34
CA GLU A 92 0.02 -0.27 12.99
C GLU A 92 -1.49 0.01 13.03
N ASN A 93 -1.97 0.72 14.04
CA ASN A 93 -3.37 1.12 14.19
C ASN A 93 -3.80 2.13 13.12
N VAL A 94 -2.97 3.11 12.80
CA VAL A 94 -3.21 4.08 11.71
C VAL A 94 -3.33 3.37 10.39
N LEU A 95 -2.37 2.50 10.06
CA LEU A 95 -2.41 1.73 8.82
C LEU A 95 -3.68 0.88 8.74
N THR A 96 -3.99 0.12 9.78
CA THR A 96 -5.16 -0.79 9.78
C THR A 96 -6.47 0.00 9.68
N SER A 97 -6.61 1.07 10.47
CA SER A 97 -7.81 1.92 10.43
C SER A 97 -7.96 2.67 9.11
N TYR A 98 -6.86 3.12 8.48
CA TYR A 98 -6.87 3.68 7.14
C TYR A 98 -7.39 2.68 6.10
N LEU A 99 -6.88 1.43 6.10
CA LEU A 99 -7.34 0.39 5.17
C LEU A 99 -8.83 0.07 5.38
N MET A 100 -9.28 -0.03 6.63
CA MET A 100 -10.69 -0.23 6.95
C MET A 100 -11.58 0.94 6.51
N ALA A 101 -11.13 2.17 6.70
CA ALA A 101 -11.82 3.38 6.27
C ALA A 101 -11.96 3.45 4.74
N VAL A 102 -10.92 3.05 4.00
CA VAL A 102 -10.96 2.94 2.54
C VAL A 102 -12.02 1.92 2.11
N SER A 103 -12.08 0.75 2.77
CA SER A 103 -13.06 -0.29 2.42
C SER A 103 -14.50 0.03 2.78
N ALA A 104 -14.73 0.65 3.93
CA ALA A 104 -16.06 1.09 4.33
C ALA A 104 -16.51 2.36 3.59
N ALA A 105 -15.58 3.06 2.93
CA ALA A 105 -15.76 4.43 2.44
C ALA A 105 -16.24 5.38 3.55
N ASP A 106 -15.69 5.23 4.75
CA ASP A 106 -16.07 5.97 5.95
C ASP A 106 -14.84 6.58 6.63
N GLN A 107 -14.74 7.91 6.57
CA GLN A 107 -13.65 8.67 7.17
C GLN A 107 -13.63 8.57 8.71
N GLY A 108 -14.78 8.29 9.34
CA GLY A 108 -14.92 8.16 10.79
C GLY A 108 -14.17 6.96 11.38
N LEU A 109 -13.83 5.98 10.56
CA LEU A 109 -13.06 4.81 11.00
C LEU A 109 -11.56 5.12 11.21
N LEU A 110 -11.04 6.21 10.65
CA LEU A 110 -9.65 6.62 10.84
C LEU A 110 -9.45 7.13 12.29
N LYS A 111 -8.72 6.35 13.09
CA LYS A 111 -8.59 6.57 14.54
C LYS A 111 -7.75 7.80 14.91
N GLU A 112 -6.69 8.05 14.16
CA GLU A 112 -5.79 9.19 14.38
C GLU A 112 -5.10 9.59 13.07
N GLY A 113 -4.51 10.78 13.05
CA GLY A 113 -3.85 11.34 11.87
C GLY A 113 -4.02 12.84 11.79
N SER A 114 -3.11 13.50 11.08
CA SER A 114 -3.22 14.92 10.75
C SER A 114 -4.36 15.15 9.74
N GLN A 115 -4.67 16.43 9.50
CA GLN A 115 -5.59 16.79 8.42
C GLN A 115 -5.09 16.29 7.07
N GLU A 116 -3.78 16.30 6.83
CA GLU A 116 -3.19 15.77 5.59
C GLU A 116 -3.54 14.30 5.35
N LEU A 117 -3.50 13.46 6.40
CA LEU A 117 -3.89 12.05 6.28
C LEU A 117 -5.39 11.90 6.02
N ARG A 118 -6.22 12.77 6.63
CA ARG A 118 -7.67 12.79 6.42
C ARG A 118 -8.00 13.19 4.98
N ASP A 119 -7.35 14.22 4.46
CA ASP A 119 -7.50 14.65 3.07
C ASP A 119 -7.04 13.54 2.11
N GLN A 120 -5.94 12.84 2.42
CA GLN A 120 -5.48 11.68 1.64
C GLN A 120 -6.57 10.59 1.56
N LEU A 121 -7.18 10.26 2.69
CA LEU A 121 -8.26 9.28 2.76
C LEU A 121 -9.52 9.75 2.00
N GLU A 122 -9.91 11.00 2.18
CA GLU A 122 -11.05 11.60 1.47
C GLU A 122 -10.86 11.53 -0.05
N MET A 123 -9.70 11.95 -0.54
CA MET A 123 -9.37 11.87 -1.97
C MET A 123 -9.44 10.45 -2.49
N LYS A 124 -8.99 9.46 -1.72
CA LYS A 124 -9.09 8.04 -2.06
C LYS A 124 -10.54 7.56 -2.14
N ILE A 125 -11.41 8.00 -1.23
CA ILE A 125 -12.85 7.67 -1.24
C ILE A 125 -13.56 8.33 -2.42
N ILE A 126 -13.27 9.61 -2.70
CA ILE A 126 -13.82 10.33 -3.84
C ILE A 126 -13.41 9.64 -5.15
N GLN A 127 -12.15 9.23 -5.28
CA GLN A 127 -11.67 8.51 -6.46
C GLN A 127 -12.46 7.22 -6.70
N GLN A 128 -12.65 6.41 -5.66
CA GLN A 128 -13.44 5.18 -5.73
C GLN A 128 -14.89 5.44 -6.17
N LYS A 129 -15.52 6.47 -5.60
CA LYS A 129 -16.88 6.88 -5.98
C LYS A 129 -16.95 7.32 -7.45
N ASN A 130 -15.98 8.11 -7.91
CA ASN A 130 -15.94 8.59 -9.29
C ASN A 130 -15.68 7.47 -10.30
N SER A 131 -14.94 6.42 -9.92
CA SER A 131 -14.74 5.24 -10.77
C SER A 131 -15.87 4.22 -10.68
N GLY A 132 -16.84 4.39 -9.77
CA GLY A 132 -17.87 3.38 -9.50
C GLY A 132 -17.30 2.06 -8.96
N GLU A 133 -16.15 2.12 -8.29
CA GLU A 133 -15.43 0.96 -7.75
C GLU A 133 -15.30 1.06 -6.23
N ARG A 134 -15.17 -0.09 -5.56
CA ARG A 134 -14.93 -0.19 -4.11
C ARG A 134 -13.79 -1.15 -3.82
N GLU A 135 -12.79 -0.69 -3.09
CA GLU A 135 -11.62 -1.46 -2.68
C GLU A 135 -11.84 -2.14 -1.34
N HIS A 136 -11.65 -3.45 -1.30
CA HIS A 136 -11.87 -4.27 -0.11
C HIS A 136 -10.53 -4.80 0.40
N PHE A 137 -10.25 -4.53 1.68
CA PHE A 137 -9.14 -5.09 2.43
C PHE A 137 -9.69 -5.97 3.54
N GLU A 138 -9.52 -7.29 3.43
CA GLU A 138 -10.02 -8.25 4.41
C GLU A 138 -8.88 -9.03 5.06
N LYS A 139 -9.13 -9.53 6.29
CA LYS A 139 -8.18 -10.36 7.05
C LYS A 139 -6.79 -9.75 7.15
N VAL A 140 -6.72 -8.44 7.38
CA VAL A 140 -5.47 -7.72 7.55
C VAL A 140 -4.67 -8.31 8.72
N ARG A 141 -3.45 -8.77 8.44
CA ARG A 141 -2.53 -9.31 9.44
C ARG A 141 -1.15 -8.69 9.27
N ILE A 142 -0.71 -7.99 10.30
CA ILE A 142 0.62 -7.38 10.35
C ILE A 142 1.65 -8.43 10.75
N HIS A 143 2.77 -8.46 10.05
CA HIS A 143 3.89 -9.35 10.34
C HIS A 143 5.00 -8.64 11.10
N ARG A 144 5.39 -7.45 10.64
CA ARG A 144 6.52 -6.71 11.20
C ARG A 144 6.44 -5.23 10.89
N THR A 145 6.80 -4.39 11.86
CA THR A 145 6.88 -2.94 11.71
C THR A 145 8.23 -2.43 12.22
N GLU A 146 8.94 -1.67 11.41
CA GLU A 146 10.28 -1.14 11.74
C GLU A 146 10.42 0.32 11.31
N ILE A 147 11.32 1.07 11.95
CA ILE A 147 11.74 2.39 11.44
C ILE A 147 12.69 2.17 10.26
N THR A 148 12.38 2.79 9.14
CA THR A 148 13.19 2.72 7.91
C THR A 148 13.99 3.97 7.64
N ASP A 149 13.56 5.11 8.19
CA ASP A 149 14.22 6.40 7.98
C ASP A 149 13.90 7.40 9.10
N TYR A 150 14.83 8.33 9.31
CA TYR A 150 14.65 9.50 10.17
C TYR A 150 15.30 10.72 9.53
N LYS A 151 14.50 11.75 9.27
CA LYS A 151 14.92 12.99 8.62
C LYS A 151 14.59 14.18 9.51
N LYS A 152 15.59 15.05 9.69
CA LYS A 152 15.43 16.37 10.31
C LYS A 152 15.61 17.43 9.24
N ARG A 153 14.59 18.29 9.09
CA ARG A 153 14.60 19.48 8.24
C ARG A 153 14.26 20.68 9.12
N GLU A 154 14.51 21.89 8.65
CA GLU A 154 14.23 23.11 9.43
C GLU A 154 12.76 23.13 9.88
N GLY A 155 12.54 23.11 11.19
CA GLY A 155 11.20 23.11 11.79
C GLY A 155 10.45 21.76 11.79
N ARG A 156 10.99 20.67 11.21
CA ARG A 156 10.27 19.39 11.08
C ARG A 156 11.17 18.16 11.25
N CYS A 157 10.73 17.22 12.07
CA CYS A 157 11.33 15.89 12.20
C CYS A 157 10.35 14.82 11.70
N THR A 158 10.83 13.92 10.86
CA THR A 158 10.03 12.84 10.25
C THR A 158 10.65 11.50 10.57
N VAL A 159 9.86 10.60 11.16
CA VAL A 159 10.18 9.18 11.34
C VAL A 159 9.31 8.37 10.38
N MET A 160 9.93 7.54 9.55
CA MET A 160 9.21 6.64 8.65
C MET A 160 9.14 5.24 9.28
N PHE A 161 7.93 4.76 9.52
CA PHE A 161 7.71 3.34 9.81
C PHE A 161 7.36 2.61 8.52
N GLN A 162 7.86 1.39 8.37
CA GLN A 162 7.42 0.46 7.34
C GLN A 162 6.86 -0.78 7.97
N THR A 163 5.65 -1.14 7.55
CA THR A 163 4.90 -2.28 8.03
C THR A 163 4.75 -3.30 6.91
N SER A 164 5.23 -4.52 7.16
CA SER A 164 4.96 -5.72 6.38
C SER A 164 3.66 -6.35 6.88
N LEU A 165 2.76 -6.66 5.95
CA LEU A 165 1.45 -7.21 6.24
C LEU A 165 0.93 -8.05 5.08
N GLN A 166 -0.02 -8.93 5.40
CA GLN A 166 -0.87 -9.63 4.45
C GLN A 166 -2.32 -9.19 4.60
N TYR A 167 -3.06 -9.23 3.49
CA TYR A 167 -4.51 -9.08 3.47
C TYR A 167 -5.08 -9.71 2.21
N ARG A 168 -6.38 -9.97 2.18
CA ARG A 168 -7.09 -10.27 0.93
C ARG A 168 -7.55 -8.97 0.30
N TYR A 169 -7.34 -8.85 -1.00
CA TYR A 169 -7.65 -7.63 -1.73
C TYR A 169 -8.39 -7.89 -3.02
N TYR A 170 -9.52 -7.21 -3.13
CA TYR A 170 -10.35 -7.24 -4.31
C TYR A 170 -11.11 -5.94 -4.45
N VAL A 171 -11.59 -5.70 -5.66
CA VAL A 171 -12.37 -4.51 -5.98
C VAL A 171 -13.65 -4.92 -6.66
N THR A 172 -14.73 -4.28 -6.24
CA THR A 172 -16.05 -4.50 -6.82
C THR A 172 -16.55 -3.26 -7.53
N ALA A 173 -17.35 -3.44 -8.57
CA ALA A 173 -18.20 -2.37 -9.08
C ALA A 173 -19.30 -2.05 -8.05
N GLU A 174 -20.04 -0.96 -8.25
CA GLU A 174 -21.24 -0.66 -7.44
C GLU A 174 -22.29 -1.79 -7.48
N THR A 175 -22.31 -2.59 -8.55
CA THR A 175 -23.17 -3.78 -8.70
C THR A 175 -22.76 -4.95 -7.80
N GLY A 176 -21.58 -4.89 -7.17
CA GLY A 176 -21.00 -5.97 -6.38
C GLY A 176 -20.17 -6.98 -7.18
N GLU A 177 -20.14 -6.87 -8.52
CA GLU A 177 -19.32 -7.70 -9.39
C GLU A 177 -17.83 -7.47 -9.14
N LEU A 178 -17.04 -8.54 -9.13
CA LEU A 178 -15.59 -8.49 -8.98
C LEU A 178 -14.95 -7.89 -10.24
N VAL A 179 -14.29 -6.74 -10.10
CA VAL A 179 -13.58 -6.06 -11.19
C VAL A 179 -12.12 -6.49 -11.25
N ARG A 180 -11.45 -6.58 -10.08
CA ARG A 180 -10.02 -6.93 -9.98
C ARG A 180 -9.68 -7.53 -8.62
N GLY A 181 -8.55 -8.22 -8.55
CA GLY A 181 -8.08 -8.90 -7.33
C GLY A 181 -8.77 -10.24 -7.09
N SER A 182 -8.71 -10.73 -5.85
CA SER A 182 -9.24 -12.04 -5.47
C SER A 182 -9.79 -12.01 -4.04
N ARG A 183 -10.91 -12.71 -3.83
CA ARG A 183 -11.54 -12.88 -2.51
C ARG A 183 -10.89 -13.98 -1.67
N ASP A 184 -10.09 -14.84 -2.30
CA ASP A 184 -9.56 -16.04 -1.67
C ASP A 184 -8.05 -16.00 -1.48
N ARG A 185 -7.34 -15.23 -2.31
CA ARG A 185 -5.88 -15.11 -2.28
C ARG A 185 -5.42 -14.00 -1.33
N GLU A 186 -4.39 -14.32 -0.56
CA GLU A 186 -3.72 -13.34 0.30
C GLU A 186 -2.65 -12.60 -0.52
N LYS A 187 -2.58 -11.28 -0.34
CA LYS A 187 -1.56 -10.42 -0.92
C LYS A 187 -0.58 -10.02 0.18
N GLN A 188 0.69 -10.34 -0.02
CA GLN A 188 1.80 -9.89 0.82
C GLN A 188 2.31 -8.53 0.32
N THR A 189 2.36 -7.52 1.19
CA THR A 189 2.79 -6.17 0.80
C THR A 189 3.46 -5.41 1.95
N ARG A 190 3.84 -4.16 1.67
CA ARG A 190 4.39 -3.24 2.67
C ARG A 190 3.75 -1.88 2.54
N TYR A 191 3.61 -1.20 3.67
CA TYR A 191 3.21 0.21 3.71
C TYR A 191 4.20 1.01 4.51
N ASN A 192 4.41 2.24 4.09
CA ASN A 192 5.07 3.27 4.86
C ASN A 192 4.02 4.15 5.55
N THR A 193 4.25 4.46 6.83
CA THR A 193 3.49 5.47 7.57
C THR A 193 4.43 6.58 8.06
N GLU A 194 4.13 7.83 7.70
CA GLU A 194 4.96 9.00 8.03
C GLU A 194 4.52 9.58 9.38
N LEU A 195 5.40 9.54 10.38
CA LEU A 195 5.21 10.15 11.70
C LEU A 195 6.02 11.44 11.79
N VAL A 196 5.34 12.57 12.05
CA VAL A 196 5.92 13.91 11.98
C VAL A 196 5.84 14.60 13.33
N TYR A 197 6.90 15.32 13.66
CA TYR A 197 6.96 16.28 14.75
C TYR A 197 7.32 17.66 14.19
N ILE A 198 6.48 18.65 14.44
CA ILE A 198 6.72 20.04 14.05
C ILE A 198 7.41 20.76 15.21
N GLN A 199 8.65 21.21 14.99
CA GLN A 199 9.46 21.93 15.98
C GLN A 199 9.20 23.44 15.94
N ASP A 200 9.07 24.00 14.75
CA ASP A 200 8.96 25.45 14.53
C ASP A 200 8.05 25.71 13.34
N ARG A 201 6.85 26.24 13.62
CA ARG A 201 5.79 26.46 12.62
C ARG A 201 6.13 27.52 11.60
N GLU A 202 6.85 28.56 12.00
CA GLU A 202 7.21 29.67 11.12
C GLU A 202 8.20 29.25 10.02
N LYS A 203 8.84 28.09 10.20
CA LYS A 203 9.81 27.52 9.26
C LYS A 203 9.26 26.35 8.44
N VAL A 204 8.02 25.91 8.69
CA VAL A 204 7.37 24.87 7.88
C VAL A 204 6.84 25.51 6.60
N GLN A 205 7.36 25.07 5.46
CA GLN A 205 7.05 25.65 4.13
C GLN A 205 5.71 25.18 3.53
N ASP A 206 5.07 24.13 4.06
CA ASP A 206 3.78 23.63 3.55
C ASP A 206 2.62 24.22 4.36
N GLU A 207 1.87 25.17 3.78
CA GLU A 207 0.75 25.87 4.41
C GLU A 207 -0.40 24.95 4.86
N ARG A 208 -0.45 23.70 4.37
CA ARG A 208 -1.43 22.71 4.84
C ARG A 208 -1.10 22.17 6.23
N ASP A 209 0.18 22.17 6.62
CA ASP A 209 0.60 21.96 8.01
C ASP A 209 0.25 23.18 8.89
N LEU A 210 0.06 24.37 8.28
CA LEU A 210 -0.37 25.62 8.94
C LEU A 210 -1.89 25.74 9.12
N SER A 211 -2.71 24.86 8.54
CA SER A 211 -4.18 24.83 8.71
C SER A 211 -4.63 24.55 10.16
N LEU A 212 -3.69 24.31 11.08
CA LEU A 212 -3.91 24.41 12.52
C LEU A 212 -4.00 25.87 12.98
N GLY A 213 -4.78 26.70 12.31
CA GLY A 213 -5.49 27.77 12.97
C GLY A 213 -6.50 27.09 13.88
N ILE A 214 -6.16 26.93 15.16
CA ILE A 214 -7.08 26.37 16.14
C ILE A 214 -8.24 27.37 16.21
N ASN A 215 -9.31 27.12 15.49
CA ASN A 215 -10.52 27.90 15.65
C ASN A 215 -11.13 27.49 16.98
N CYS A 216 -11.52 28.46 17.79
CA CYS A 216 -12.18 28.18 19.05
C CYS A 216 -13.42 27.30 18.79
N PRO A 217 -13.55 26.13 19.45
CA PRO A 217 -14.68 25.24 19.22
C PRO A 217 -16.03 25.86 19.62
N ASN A 218 -16.01 26.93 20.42
CA ASN A 218 -17.22 27.61 20.88
C ASN A 218 -17.63 28.79 19.98
N CYS A 219 -16.70 29.55 19.40
CA CYS A 219 -17.06 30.76 18.63
C CYS A 219 -16.43 30.85 17.23
N GLY A 220 -15.59 29.88 16.83
CA GLY A 220 -14.92 29.86 15.53
C GLY A 220 -13.80 30.88 15.36
N ALA A 221 -13.48 31.68 16.38
CA ALA A 221 -12.43 32.69 16.30
C ALA A 221 -11.03 32.03 16.21
N PRO A 222 -10.11 32.58 15.41
CA PRO A 222 -8.75 32.05 15.29
C PRO A 222 -7.99 32.24 16.61
N ILE A 223 -7.35 31.17 17.10
CA ILE A 223 -6.49 31.22 18.29
C ILE A 223 -5.05 31.47 17.82
N SER A 224 -4.53 32.64 18.18
CA SER A 224 -3.29 33.21 17.64
C SER A 224 -2.02 32.83 18.40
N GLY A 225 -2.07 31.94 19.39
CA GLY A 225 -0.89 31.60 20.20
C GLY A 225 -0.87 30.17 20.73
N LEU A 226 0.30 29.52 20.61
CA LEU A 226 0.69 28.39 21.45
C LEU A 226 0.82 28.91 22.90
N GLY A 227 0.15 28.29 23.87
CA GLY A 227 0.17 28.72 25.29
C GLY A 227 -1.14 29.30 25.82
N GLU A 228 -2.06 29.72 24.96
CA GLU A 228 -3.32 30.34 25.41
C GLU A 228 -4.33 29.29 25.88
N LYS A 229 -4.53 29.22 27.20
CA LYS A 229 -5.50 28.32 27.83
C LYS A 229 -6.95 28.81 27.72
N VAL A 230 -7.18 29.98 27.15
CA VAL A 230 -8.48 30.65 27.08
C VAL A 230 -8.58 31.45 25.78
N CYS A 231 -9.68 31.31 25.04
CA CYS A 231 -9.94 32.05 23.81
C CYS A 231 -10.12 33.55 24.13
N ALA A 232 -9.33 34.41 23.48
CA ALA A 232 -9.41 35.87 23.63
C ALA A 232 -10.76 36.50 23.24
N TYR A 233 -11.58 35.80 22.45
CA TYR A 233 -12.84 36.33 21.92
C TYR A 233 -14.07 35.97 22.76
N CYS A 234 -14.17 34.72 23.22
CA CYS A 234 -15.36 34.22 23.94
C CYS A 234 -15.05 33.69 25.34
N GLY A 235 -13.79 33.74 25.78
CA GLY A 235 -13.38 33.30 27.12
C GLY A 235 -13.46 31.80 27.34
N THR A 236 -13.67 30.99 26.30
CA THR A 236 -13.73 29.53 26.44
C THR A 236 -12.34 28.97 26.71
N PRO A 237 -12.16 28.13 27.74
CA PRO A 237 -10.90 27.44 27.96
C PRO A 237 -10.54 26.62 26.73
N VAL A 238 -9.41 26.94 26.13
CA VAL A 238 -8.87 26.20 25.00
C VAL A 238 -7.93 25.17 25.59
N VAL A 239 -8.26 23.90 25.39
CA VAL A 239 -7.27 22.84 25.61
C VAL A 239 -6.25 23.02 24.51
N GLU A 240 -5.00 23.35 24.85
CA GLU A 240 -3.90 23.25 23.90
C GLU A 240 -3.97 21.84 23.30
N LEU A 241 -4.43 21.74 22.05
CA LEU A 241 -4.10 20.59 21.23
C LEU A 241 -2.58 20.50 21.33
N ASN A 242 -2.05 19.36 21.71
CA ASN A 242 -0.61 19.24 21.91
C ASN A 242 0.06 19.31 20.53
N LEU A 243 0.31 20.54 20.05
CA LEU A 243 0.89 20.85 18.74
C LEU A 243 2.35 20.38 18.64
N TYR A 244 2.91 19.96 19.78
CA TYR A 244 4.21 19.31 19.95
C TYR A 244 4.07 17.79 20.09
N ALA A 245 2.98 17.20 19.60
CA ALA A 245 2.80 15.76 19.58
C ALA A 245 3.12 15.16 18.21
N TRP A 246 3.75 13.99 18.24
CA TRP A 246 3.96 13.17 17.05
C TRP A 246 2.62 12.81 16.40
N THR A 247 2.47 13.19 15.12
CA THR A 247 1.24 13.01 14.35
C THR A 247 1.53 12.27 13.05
N PHE A 248 0.63 11.37 12.63
CA PHE A 248 0.78 10.65 11.37
C PHE A 248 0.23 11.45 10.20
N HIS A 249 1.02 11.63 9.15
CA HIS A 249 0.68 12.49 8.00
C HIS A 249 0.27 11.72 6.75
N ARG A 250 0.84 10.53 6.54
CA ARG A 250 0.67 9.81 5.28
C ARG A 250 0.77 8.31 5.46
N VAL A 251 -0.02 7.59 4.67
CA VAL A 251 0.04 6.13 4.51
C VAL A 251 0.29 5.83 3.02
N THR A 252 1.27 5.00 2.69
CA THR A 252 1.62 4.73 1.27
C THR A 252 2.09 3.29 1.08
N GLU A 253 1.57 2.59 0.08
CA GLU A 253 2.02 1.23 -0.28
C GLU A 253 3.39 1.26 -1.00
N VAL A 254 4.26 0.26 -0.79
CA VAL A 254 5.65 0.20 -1.30
C VAL A 254 6.09 -1.17 -1.83
#